data_AF-A0A955AMX9-F1
#
_entry.id   AF-A0A955AMX9-F1
#
_cell.length_a   1.000
_cell.length_b   1.000
_cell.length_c   1.000
_cell.angle_alpha   90.00
_cell.angle_beta   90.00
_cell.angle_gamma   90.00
#
_symmetry.space_group_name_H-M   'P 1'
#
loop_
_entity.id
_entity.type
_entity.pdbx_description
1 polymer ?
#
loop_
_entity_poly.entity_id
_entity_poly.type
_entity_poly.pdbx_seq_one_letter_code
_entity_poly.pdbx_strand_id
1 'polypeptide(L)'
;MGLLKIGIGLTILLLAGAPSLTFGQEKLAIPTNESSMVAVTKASDWLLRHVKTGSLTADNTEKSISVIAWKDPTLNPELPERLAGYIITDTLWASYALTLTHPTVAQELRDSLERLNCLGNSLHEVVWQPIEVIAHKPVDVDIVHGRSLGIMSSGTSTIDLRSFTMIADREFEIGHPSLFAEHSAYQSLYEYRLGNEDSAKERLRAIFRNEVEKHQIYWDRLTDYL
;
A
#
# COMPACT_ATOMS: atom_id res chain seq x y z
N MET A 1 -44.54 1.28 -55.29
CA MET A 1 -44.50 -0.15 -54.92
C MET A 1 -43.07 -0.48 -54.54
N GLY A 2 -42.70 -0.93 -53.35
CA GLY A 2 -43.42 -1.24 -52.13
C GLY A 2 -42.42 -1.25 -50.97
N LEU A 3 -42.94 -0.97 -49.77
CA LEU A 3 -42.26 -1.12 -48.49
C LEU A 3 -41.91 -2.59 -48.23
N LEU A 4 -40.74 -2.85 -47.64
CA LEU A 4 -40.61 -3.96 -46.71
C LEU A 4 -40.02 -3.43 -45.40
N LYS A 5 -40.91 -3.31 -44.41
CA LYS A 5 -40.58 -3.19 -42.99
C LYS A 5 -40.19 -4.59 -42.50
N ILE A 6 -39.06 -4.72 -41.82
CA ILE A 6 -38.86 -5.77 -40.82
C ILE A 6 -38.40 -5.06 -39.55
N GLY A 7 -39.30 -5.03 -38.57
CA GLY A 7 -38.98 -4.67 -37.20
C GLY A 7 -38.78 -5.96 -36.40
N ILE A 8 -37.61 -6.09 -35.78
CA ILE A 8 -37.29 -6.95 -34.63
C ILE A 8 -36.19 -6.16 -33.93
N GLY A 9 -36.39 -5.58 -32.77
CA GLY A 9 -36.60 -6.28 -31.51
C GLY A 9 -35.48 -5.80 -30.58
N LEU A 10 -35.89 -5.15 -29.52
CA LEU A 10 -35.08 -4.56 -28.47
C LEU A 10 -34.09 -5.56 -27.85
N THR A 11 -32.78 -5.26 -27.90
CA THR A 11 -31.84 -5.72 -26.87
C THR A 11 -30.88 -4.58 -26.57
N ILE A 12 -31.28 -3.69 -25.66
CA ILE A 12 -30.33 -2.85 -24.93
C ILE A 12 -29.59 -3.81 -24.02
N LEU A 13 -28.39 -4.25 -24.45
CA LEU A 13 -27.43 -4.84 -23.52
C LEU A 13 -26.98 -3.69 -22.61
N LEU A 14 -27.64 -3.58 -21.45
CA LEU A 14 -27.03 -3.06 -20.25
C LEU A 14 -25.79 -3.93 -20.01
N LEU A 15 -24.63 -3.43 -20.45
CA LEU A 15 -23.34 -3.89 -19.96
C LEU A 15 -23.29 -3.48 -18.49
N ALA A 16 -23.83 -4.38 -17.66
CA ALA A 16 -23.59 -4.44 -16.24
C ALA A 16 -22.09 -4.29 -15.98
N GLY A 17 -21.76 -3.49 -14.97
CA GLY A 17 -20.40 -3.16 -14.60
C GLY A 17 -19.48 -4.37 -14.58
N ALA A 18 -18.40 -4.29 -15.35
CA ALA A 18 -17.26 -5.11 -15.08
C ALA A 18 -16.70 -4.66 -13.72
N PRO A 19 -16.47 -5.55 -12.74
CA PRO A 19 -15.59 -5.21 -11.64
C PRO A 19 -14.24 -4.93 -12.29
N SER A 20 -13.67 -3.76 -12.05
CA SER A 20 -12.31 -3.46 -12.45
C SER A 20 -11.41 -4.49 -11.78
N LEU A 21 -11.03 -5.53 -12.52
CA LEU A 21 -9.89 -6.36 -12.17
C LEU A 21 -8.70 -5.41 -12.08
N THR A 22 -8.22 -5.29 -10.84
CA THR A 22 -6.94 -4.72 -10.43
C THR A 22 -5.84 -5.09 -11.42
N PHE A 23 -5.51 -4.19 -12.34
CA PHE A 23 -4.34 -4.34 -13.19
C PHE A 23 -3.09 -4.29 -12.30
N GLY A 24 -2.38 -5.41 -12.19
CA GLY A 24 -0.99 -5.43 -11.71
C GLY A 24 -0.71 -6.22 -10.44
N GLN A 25 -1.67 -6.39 -9.53
CA GLN A 25 -1.41 -7.16 -8.30
C GLN A 25 -1.40 -8.67 -8.60
N GLU A 26 -0.28 -9.32 -8.31
CA GLU A 26 -0.20 -10.78 -8.38
C GLU A 26 -1.10 -11.43 -7.35
N LYS A 27 -1.44 -12.70 -7.55
CA LYS A 27 -2.14 -13.45 -6.51
C LYS A 27 -1.08 -14.04 -5.58
N LEU A 28 -1.10 -13.65 -4.30
CA LEU A 28 -0.25 -14.28 -3.31
C LEU A 28 -0.57 -15.78 -3.19
N ALA A 29 0.46 -16.59 -2.98
CA ALA A 29 0.35 -18.01 -2.67
C ALA A 29 1.05 -18.31 -1.35
N ILE A 30 0.48 -19.21 -0.55
CA ILE A 30 1.15 -19.74 0.63
C ILE A 30 2.36 -20.56 0.17
N PRO A 31 3.56 -20.36 0.77
CA PRO A 31 4.72 -21.17 0.46
C PRO A 31 4.48 -22.66 0.70
N THR A 32 5.05 -23.52 -0.15
CA THR A 32 4.95 -24.98 -0.01
C THR A 32 5.94 -25.53 1.03
N ASN A 33 7.00 -24.79 1.35
CA ASN A 33 7.98 -25.17 2.37
C ASN A 33 7.43 -24.85 3.77
N GLU A 34 7.50 -25.83 4.67
CA GLU A 34 7.00 -25.72 6.05
C GLU A 34 7.62 -24.55 6.83
N SER A 35 8.94 -24.36 6.73
CA SER A 35 9.64 -23.28 7.44
C SER A 35 9.18 -21.90 6.96
N SER A 36 8.97 -21.74 5.65
CA SER A 36 8.45 -20.51 5.04
C SER A 36 6.99 -20.27 5.42
N MET A 37 6.17 -21.31 5.48
CA MET A 37 4.78 -21.23 5.93
C MET A 37 4.70 -20.76 7.40
N VAL A 38 5.51 -21.34 8.29
CA VAL A 38 5.58 -20.92 9.70
C VAL A 38 6.00 -19.45 9.81
N ALA A 39 6.97 -19.01 8.99
CA ALA A 39 7.41 -17.61 8.98
C ALA A 39 6.30 -16.66 8.52
N VAL A 40 5.58 -17.00 7.44
CA VAL A 40 4.46 -16.20 6.92
C VAL A 40 3.32 -16.10 7.93
N THR A 41 2.96 -17.20 8.58
CA THR A 41 1.92 -17.19 9.63
C THR A 41 2.33 -16.31 10.80
N LYS A 42 3.56 -16.47 11.32
CA LYS A 42 4.07 -15.64 12.42
C LYS A 42 4.11 -14.15 12.07
N ALA A 43 4.51 -13.80 10.85
CA ALA A 43 4.51 -12.42 10.38
C ALA A 43 3.08 -11.86 10.27
N SER A 44 2.14 -12.67 9.77
CA SER A 44 0.72 -12.31 9.69
C SER A 44 0.11 -12.08 11.08
N ASP A 45 0.38 -12.98 12.03
CA ASP A 45 -0.10 -12.87 13.41
C ASP A 45 0.49 -11.63 14.11
N TRP A 46 1.75 -11.30 13.81
CA TRP A 46 2.35 -10.06 14.29
C TRP A 46 1.62 -8.84 13.74
N LEU A 47 1.31 -8.82 12.44
CA LEU A 47 0.60 -7.72 11.79
C LEU A 47 -0.84 -7.56 12.33
N LEU A 48 -1.54 -8.66 12.58
CA LEU A 48 -2.89 -8.63 13.16
C LEU A 48 -2.98 -7.89 14.50
N ARG A 49 -1.95 -7.98 15.35
CA ARG A 49 -1.93 -7.29 16.65
C ARG A 49 -1.96 -5.76 16.52
N HIS A 50 -1.61 -5.26 15.34
CA HIS A 50 -1.59 -3.84 15.01
C HIS A 50 -2.87 -3.37 14.31
N VAL A 51 -3.81 -4.28 14.01
CA VAL A 51 -5.13 -3.89 13.52
C VAL A 51 -5.88 -3.18 14.65
N LYS A 52 -6.38 -1.98 14.36
CA LYS A 52 -7.20 -1.17 15.24
C LYS A 52 -8.47 -0.77 14.51
N THR A 53 -9.58 -0.76 15.24
CA THR A 53 -10.89 -0.41 14.71
C THR A 53 -11.49 0.70 15.56
N GLY A 54 -12.06 1.71 14.91
CA GLY A 54 -12.72 2.82 15.55
C GLY A 54 -13.71 3.50 14.63
N SER A 55 -14.32 4.58 15.11
CA SER A 55 -15.21 5.41 14.30
C SER A 55 -14.51 6.71 13.92
N LEU A 56 -14.59 7.09 12.64
CA LEU A 56 -14.16 8.38 12.12
C LEU A 56 -15.38 9.12 11.57
N THR A 57 -15.60 10.35 12.03
CA THR A 57 -16.57 11.24 11.40
C THR A 57 -15.92 11.93 10.20
N ALA A 58 -16.37 11.57 9.00
CA ALA A 58 -15.97 12.21 7.74
C ALA A 58 -17.24 12.58 6.95
N ASP A 59 -17.28 13.78 6.38
CA ASP A 59 -18.43 14.27 5.58
C ASP A 59 -19.78 14.16 6.32
N ASN A 60 -19.80 14.52 7.62
CA ASN A 60 -20.96 14.40 8.52
C ASN A 60 -21.53 12.98 8.67
N THR A 61 -20.77 11.96 8.27
CA THR A 61 -21.15 10.55 8.41
C THR A 61 -20.13 9.84 9.29
N GLU A 62 -20.60 9.08 10.27
CA GLU A 62 -19.72 8.21 11.06
C GLU A 62 -19.39 6.96 10.25
N LYS A 63 -18.10 6.72 10.03
CA LYS A 63 -17.58 5.55 9.32
C LYS A 63 -16.82 4.68 10.33
N SER A 64 -17.18 3.40 10.43
CA SER A 64 -16.30 2.42 11.09
C SER A 64 -15.06 2.25 10.22
N ILE A 65 -13.87 2.28 10.81
CA ILE A 65 -12.60 2.24 10.11
C ILE A 65 -11.67 1.27 10.84
N SER A 66 -11.13 0.32 10.08
CA SER A 66 -10.09 -0.60 10.53
C SER A 66 -8.77 -0.30 9.81
N VAL A 67 -7.68 -0.16 10.56
CA VAL A 67 -6.36 0.24 10.05
C VAL A 67 -5.25 -0.49 10.77
N ILE A 68 -4.06 -0.53 10.16
CA ILE A 68 -2.84 -0.84 10.88
C ILE A 68 -2.37 0.44 11.59
N ALA A 69 -2.14 0.34 12.89
CA ALA A 69 -1.63 1.46 13.67
C ALA A 69 -0.59 1.03 14.71
N TRP A 70 0.46 1.85 14.84
CA TRP A 70 1.52 1.67 15.81
C TRP A 70 2.07 3.02 16.29
N LYS A 71 2.91 2.98 17.32
CA LYS A 71 3.54 4.17 17.87
C LYS A 71 4.59 4.67 16.89
N ASP A 72 4.45 5.93 16.48
CA ASP A 72 5.44 6.65 15.69
C ASP A 72 6.06 7.76 16.55
N PRO A 73 7.30 7.60 17.04
CA PRO A 73 7.94 8.59 17.89
C PRO A 73 8.34 9.87 17.15
N THR A 74 8.39 9.87 15.81
CA THR A 74 8.74 11.07 15.02
C THR A 74 7.51 11.93 14.70
N LEU A 75 6.31 11.36 14.79
CA LEU A 75 5.07 12.08 14.53
C LEU A 75 4.66 13.01 15.69
N ASN A 76 4.78 12.55 16.95
CA ASN A 76 4.47 13.37 18.11
C ASN A 76 5.28 12.92 19.34
N PRO A 77 6.51 13.44 19.52
CA PRO A 77 7.37 13.03 20.62
C PRO A 77 6.78 13.37 21.99
N GLU A 78 5.90 14.38 22.07
CA GLU A 78 5.27 14.85 23.31
C GLU A 78 3.99 14.09 23.70
N LEU A 79 3.40 13.31 22.78
CA LEU A 79 2.19 12.51 23.01
C LEU A 79 2.43 11.03 22.64
N PRO A 80 3.24 10.30 23.43
CA PRO A 80 3.70 8.95 23.10
C PRO A 80 2.60 7.88 23.05
N GLU A 81 1.41 8.19 23.56
CA GLU A 81 0.24 7.29 23.59
C GLU A 81 -0.61 7.36 22.31
N ARG A 82 -0.34 8.32 21.43
CA ARG A 82 -1.04 8.46 20.16
C ARG A 82 -0.41 7.54 19.13
N LEU A 83 -1.22 6.68 18.52
CA LEU A 83 -0.79 5.81 17.43
C LEU A 83 -0.94 6.55 16.09
N ALA A 84 -0.07 6.25 15.15
CA ALA A 84 -0.21 6.62 13.75
C ALA A 84 -0.87 5.47 12.99
N GLY A 85 -1.96 5.74 12.29
CA GLY A 85 -2.59 4.82 11.35
C GLY A 85 -2.33 5.26 9.92
N TYR A 86 -1.25 4.76 9.31
CA TYR A 86 -0.92 5.08 7.92
C TYR A 86 -1.83 4.28 6.98
N ILE A 87 -2.77 5.00 6.37
CA ILE A 87 -3.80 4.44 5.49
C ILE A 87 -3.17 3.90 4.21
N ILE A 88 -2.26 4.67 3.65
CA ILE A 88 -1.81 4.50 2.28
C ILE A 88 -0.62 3.53 2.14
N THR A 89 0.18 3.35 3.19
CA THR A 89 1.33 2.42 3.20
C THR A 89 0.95 1.15 3.96
N ASP A 90 0.93 1.22 5.29
CA ASP A 90 0.85 0.05 6.17
C ASP A 90 -0.49 -0.67 6.06
N THR A 91 -1.58 0.10 6.06
CA THR A 91 -2.94 -0.46 5.97
C THR A 91 -3.21 -1.05 4.59
N LEU A 92 -2.81 -0.36 3.52
CA LEU A 92 -2.92 -0.87 2.15
C LEU A 92 -2.16 -2.19 1.99
N TRP A 93 -0.91 -2.26 2.48
CA TRP A 93 -0.11 -3.46 2.34
C TRP A 93 -0.60 -4.60 3.21
N ALA A 94 -1.06 -4.30 4.43
CA ALA A 94 -1.65 -5.31 5.29
C ALA A 94 -2.95 -5.88 4.69
N SER A 95 -3.77 -5.05 4.04
CA SER A 95 -4.98 -5.51 3.35
C SER A 95 -4.67 -6.54 2.26
N TYR A 96 -3.47 -6.50 1.67
CA TYR A 96 -3.03 -7.47 0.69
C TYR A 96 -2.26 -8.65 1.32
N ALA A 97 -1.30 -8.39 2.21
CA ALA A 97 -0.47 -9.43 2.85
C ALA A 97 -1.31 -10.42 3.67
N LEU A 98 -2.37 -9.95 4.33
CA LEU A 98 -3.23 -10.78 5.17
C LEU A 98 -4.21 -11.64 4.38
N THR A 99 -4.34 -11.51 3.05
CA THR A 99 -5.29 -12.32 2.27
C THR A 99 -4.97 -13.82 2.36
N LEU A 100 -3.71 -14.17 2.61
CA LEU A 100 -3.24 -15.55 2.70
C LEU A 100 -3.69 -16.26 3.97
N THR A 101 -3.68 -15.56 5.11
CA THR A 101 -3.82 -16.16 6.44
C THR A 101 -5.07 -15.69 7.16
N HIS A 102 -5.53 -14.46 6.88
CA HIS A 102 -6.64 -13.79 7.56
C HIS A 102 -7.52 -13.00 6.56
N PRO A 103 -8.17 -13.69 5.59
CA PRO A 103 -8.88 -13.05 4.48
C PRO A 103 -10.02 -12.11 4.93
N THR A 104 -10.72 -12.44 6.02
CA THR A 104 -11.77 -11.56 6.56
C THR A 104 -11.21 -10.23 7.06
N VAL A 105 -10.05 -10.26 7.73
CA VAL A 105 -9.40 -9.04 8.24
C VAL A 105 -8.83 -8.24 7.07
N ALA A 106 -8.21 -8.92 6.11
CA ALA A 106 -7.74 -8.30 4.86
C ALA A 106 -8.87 -7.53 4.15
N GLN A 107 -10.05 -8.15 4.02
CA GLN A 107 -11.21 -7.51 3.41
C GLN A 107 -11.69 -6.30 4.21
N GLU A 108 -11.79 -6.39 5.53
CA GLU A 108 -12.22 -5.26 6.37
C GLU A 108 -11.25 -4.06 6.30
N LEU A 109 -9.93 -4.31 6.24
CA LEU A 109 -8.93 -3.26 5.99
C LEU A 109 -9.15 -2.63 4.61
N ARG A 110 -9.39 -3.45 3.59
CA ARG A 110 -9.70 -2.97 2.24
C ARG A 110 -10.97 -2.11 2.19
N ASP A 111 -12.06 -2.58 2.78
CA ASP A 111 -13.33 -1.86 2.85
C ASP A 111 -13.19 -0.53 3.62
N SER A 112 -12.29 -0.47 4.60
CA SER A 112 -11.93 0.77 5.29
C SER A 112 -11.20 1.75 4.37
N LEU A 113 -10.28 1.27 3.53
CA LEU A 113 -9.61 2.09 2.51
C LEU A 113 -10.61 2.66 1.49
N GLU A 114 -11.55 1.83 1.04
CA GLU A 114 -12.62 2.24 0.13
C GLU A 114 -13.52 3.31 0.76
N ARG A 115 -13.96 3.13 2.02
CA ARG A 115 -14.76 4.13 2.77
C ARG A 115 -14.04 5.48 2.92
N LEU A 116 -12.71 5.47 2.92
CA LEU A 116 -11.86 6.66 3.00
C LEU A 116 -11.45 7.23 1.63
N ASN A 117 -11.90 6.63 0.53
CA ASN A 117 -11.43 6.94 -0.82
C ASN A 117 -9.90 6.90 -0.95
N CYS A 118 -9.26 5.94 -0.26
CA CYS A 118 -7.81 5.74 -0.22
C CYS A 118 -7.41 4.36 -0.77
N LEU A 119 -8.31 3.70 -1.52
CA LEU A 119 -7.98 2.49 -2.26
C LEU A 119 -7.22 2.88 -3.53
N GLY A 120 -5.89 2.98 -3.40
CA GLY A 120 -5.00 3.45 -4.47
C GLY A 120 -4.38 4.80 -4.09
N ASN A 121 -3.09 4.96 -4.37
CA ASN A 121 -2.29 6.11 -3.93
C ASN A 121 -1.26 6.60 -4.94
N SER A 122 -1.23 6.01 -6.15
CA SER A 122 -0.23 6.31 -7.19
C SER A 122 1.24 6.17 -6.75
N LEU A 123 1.50 5.65 -5.55
CA LEU A 123 2.82 5.50 -4.94
C LEU A 123 3.25 4.03 -5.04
N HIS A 124 2.36 3.10 -4.65
CA HIS A 124 2.69 1.68 -4.46
C HIS A 124 1.50 0.73 -4.73
N GLU A 125 0.68 1.04 -5.73
CA GLU A 125 -0.52 0.24 -6.06
C GLU A 125 -0.20 -1.20 -6.47
N VAL A 126 1.04 -1.46 -6.85
CA VAL A 126 1.46 -2.80 -7.25
C VAL A 126 2.64 -3.28 -6.41
N VAL A 127 2.30 -4.08 -5.41
CA VAL A 127 3.29 -4.93 -4.74
C VAL A 127 3.92 -5.82 -5.82
N TRP A 128 5.25 -5.80 -5.89
CA TRP A 128 6.07 -6.65 -6.76
C TRP A 128 6.22 -6.24 -8.24
N GLN A 129 5.83 -5.03 -8.66
CA GLN A 129 6.20 -4.54 -10.00
C GLN A 129 7.52 -3.77 -10.02
N PRO A 130 8.29 -3.86 -11.11
CA PRO A 130 9.37 -2.91 -11.36
C PRO A 130 8.76 -1.51 -11.52
N ILE A 131 9.11 -0.57 -10.64
CA ILE A 131 8.74 0.84 -10.77
C ILE A 131 9.80 1.56 -11.61
N GLU A 132 9.66 1.54 -12.93
CA GLU A 132 10.69 2.10 -13.81
C GLU A 132 10.94 3.60 -13.60
N VAL A 133 9.92 4.37 -13.18
CA VAL A 133 10.01 5.81 -12.88
C VAL A 133 9.04 6.19 -11.75
N ILE A 134 9.52 6.89 -10.72
CA ILE A 134 8.67 7.58 -9.73
C ILE A 134 8.45 9.00 -10.22
N ALA A 135 7.35 9.24 -10.93
CA ALA A 135 6.97 10.57 -11.41
C ALA A 135 5.93 11.22 -10.49
N HIS A 136 6.02 10.99 -9.18
CA HIS A 136 5.06 11.51 -8.21
C HIS A 136 5.77 12.22 -7.07
N LYS A 137 5.21 13.36 -6.63
CA LYS A 137 5.72 14.20 -5.56
C LYS A 137 4.74 14.28 -4.39
N PRO A 138 5.18 14.11 -3.13
CA PRO A 138 4.35 14.41 -1.97
C PRO A 138 4.10 15.92 -1.89
N VAL A 139 2.85 16.31 -1.70
CA VAL A 139 2.46 17.74 -1.59
C VAL A 139 1.91 18.12 -0.23
N ASP A 140 1.84 17.18 0.70
CA ASP A 140 1.46 17.49 2.07
C ASP A 140 2.54 18.35 2.74
N VAL A 141 2.12 19.18 3.70
CA VAL A 141 3.02 20.03 4.50
C VAL A 141 4.02 19.18 5.28
N ASP A 142 3.58 18.04 5.80
CA ASP A 142 4.40 17.04 6.43
C ASP A 142 4.72 15.94 5.41
N ILE A 143 5.87 16.09 4.75
CA ILE A 143 6.32 15.17 3.69
C ILE A 143 6.74 13.80 4.24
N VAL A 144 6.93 13.67 5.56
CA VAL A 144 7.40 12.43 6.21
C VAL A 144 6.23 11.58 6.65
N HIS A 145 5.16 12.19 7.16
CA HIS A 145 4.02 11.47 7.72
C HIS A 145 2.68 11.77 6.99
N GLY A 146 2.70 12.60 5.95
CA GLY A 146 1.51 12.98 5.17
C GLY A 146 0.58 13.91 5.93
N ARG A 147 -0.70 13.95 5.59
CA ARG A 147 -1.74 14.75 6.28
C ARG A 147 -2.61 13.90 7.19
N SER A 148 -3.11 14.50 8.27
CA SER A 148 -4.15 13.88 9.11
C SER A 148 -5.51 13.95 8.39
N LEU A 149 -6.19 12.82 8.35
CA LEU A 149 -7.59 12.68 7.92
C LEU A 149 -8.56 12.83 9.10
N GLY A 150 -8.05 12.73 10.33
CA GLY A 150 -8.80 12.83 11.57
C GLY A 150 -8.33 11.82 12.61
N ILE A 151 -8.91 11.92 13.79
CA ILE A 151 -8.55 11.10 14.95
C ILE A 151 -9.71 10.19 15.29
N MET A 152 -9.42 8.90 15.49
CA MET A 152 -10.38 7.95 16.03
C MET A 152 -9.89 7.34 17.34
N SER A 153 -10.83 6.84 18.14
CA SER A 153 -10.55 6.07 19.35
C SER A 153 -10.69 4.58 19.08
N SER A 154 -9.78 3.78 19.63
CA SER A 154 -9.82 2.31 19.58
C SER A 154 -9.43 1.76 20.95
N GLY A 155 -10.42 1.40 21.76
CA GLY A 155 -10.20 1.02 23.15
C GLY A 155 -9.63 2.21 23.95
N THR A 156 -8.44 2.03 24.54
CA THR A 156 -7.74 3.07 25.31
C THR A 156 -6.80 3.93 24.47
N SER A 157 -6.62 3.61 23.19
CA SER A 157 -5.70 4.33 22.30
C SER A 157 -6.45 5.36 21.45
N THR A 158 -5.75 6.46 21.14
CA THR A 158 -6.15 7.39 20.09
C THR A 158 -5.27 7.19 18.87
N ILE A 159 -5.86 7.28 17.69
CA ILE A 159 -5.20 6.96 16.41
C ILE A 159 -5.36 8.17 15.49
N ASP A 160 -4.23 8.74 15.07
CA ASP A 160 -4.21 9.69 13.96
C ASP A 160 -4.25 8.94 12.64
N LEU A 161 -5.34 9.06 11.88
CA LEU A 161 -5.42 8.47 10.56
C LEU A 161 -4.69 9.38 9.59
N ARG A 162 -3.68 8.86 8.89
CA ARG A 162 -2.79 9.65 8.05
C ARG A 162 -2.70 9.10 6.63
N SER A 163 -2.63 10.01 5.68
CA SER A 163 -2.62 9.71 4.26
C SER A 163 -1.68 10.66 3.53
N PHE A 164 -1.13 10.20 2.41
CA PHE A 164 -0.27 11.00 1.54
C PHE A 164 -1.04 11.48 0.31
N THR A 165 -0.87 12.75 0.01
CA THR A 165 -1.31 13.36 -1.24
C THR A 165 -0.12 13.42 -2.18
N MET A 166 -0.25 12.73 -3.31
CA MET A 166 0.76 12.68 -4.35
C MET A 166 0.24 13.37 -5.61
N ILE A 167 1.09 14.14 -6.27
CA ILE A 167 0.81 14.70 -7.59
C ILE A 167 1.78 14.13 -8.61
N ALA A 168 1.33 13.97 -9.85
CA ALA A 168 2.23 13.65 -10.95
C ALA A 168 3.17 14.84 -11.20
N ASP A 169 4.47 14.56 -11.15
CA ASP A 169 5.54 15.51 -11.41
C ASP A 169 6.71 14.75 -12.04
N ARG A 170 6.85 14.87 -13.36
CA ARG A 170 7.90 14.21 -14.16
C ARG A 170 9.28 14.83 -13.95
N GLU A 171 9.33 16.05 -13.44
CA GLU A 171 10.55 16.80 -13.18
C GLU A 171 10.95 16.69 -11.69
N PHE A 172 10.19 15.93 -10.90
CA PHE A 172 10.48 15.74 -9.48
C PHE A 172 11.73 14.89 -9.28
N GLU A 173 12.82 15.56 -8.88
CA GLU A 173 14.09 14.93 -8.53
C GLU A 173 14.33 15.07 -7.02
N ILE A 174 14.08 14.01 -6.25
CA ILE A 174 14.28 14.01 -4.79
C ILE A 174 15.74 13.71 -4.37
N GLY A 175 16.67 13.72 -5.33
CA GLY A 175 18.03 13.21 -5.15
C GLY A 175 18.09 11.68 -5.13
N HIS A 176 19.26 11.11 -4.84
CA HIS A 176 19.52 9.67 -4.97
C HIS A 176 18.58 8.84 -4.06
N PRO A 177 17.72 7.95 -4.60
CA PRO A 177 16.71 7.23 -3.81
C PRO A 177 17.24 6.31 -2.68
N SER A 178 18.56 6.07 -2.57
CA SER A 178 19.21 5.31 -1.48
C SER A 178 19.23 6.11 -0.19
N LEU A 179 18.85 7.38 -0.24
CA LEU A 179 18.60 8.22 0.92
C LEU A 179 17.30 7.82 1.65
N PHE A 180 16.48 6.94 1.07
CA PHE A 180 15.27 6.42 1.69
C PHE A 180 15.42 4.94 2.01
N ALA A 181 15.30 4.58 3.29
CA ALA A 181 15.32 3.19 3.76
C ALA A 181 14.23 2.34 3.08
N GLU A 182 13.10 2.96 2.75
CA GLU A 182 11.96 2.34 2.09
C GLU A 182 12.31 1.78 0.70
N HIS A 183 13.10 2.52 -0.10
CA HIS A 183 13.56 2.05 -1.41
C HIS A 183 14.47 0.82 -1.33
N SER A 184 15.39 0.81 -0.36
CA SER A 184 16.26 -0.34 -0.14
C SER A 184 15.46 -1.56 0.33
N ALA A 185 14.37 -1.37 1.08
CA ALA A 185 13.44 -2.44 1.44
C ALA A 185 12.67 -2.97 0.22
N TYR A 186 12.13 -2.11 -0.65
CA TYR A 186 11.48 -2.53 -1.90
C TYR A 186 12.42 -3.32 -2.82
N GLN A 187 13.65 -2.85 -2.98
CA GLN A 187 14.65 -3.56 -3.78
C GLN A 187 14.96 -4.94 -3.20
N SER A 188 15.07 -5.04 -1.87
CA SER A 188 15.27 -6.33 -1.20
C SER A 188 14.09 -7.28 -1.46
N LEU A 189 12.85 -6.77 -1.45
CA LEU A 189 11.66 -7.55 -1.79
C LEU A 189 11.74 -8.04 -3.25
N TYR A 190 12.08 -7.17 -4.20
CA TYR A 190 12.27 -7.54 -5.58
C TYR A 190 13.38 -8.60 -5.77
N GLU A 191 14.51 -8.48 -5.05
CA GLU A 191 15.59 -9.46 -5.06
C GLU A 191 15.15 -10.83 -4.49
N TYR A 192 14.38 -10.83 -3.40
CA TYR A 192 13.74 -12.06 -2.89
C TYR A 192 12.87 -12.73 -3.96
N ARG A 193 12.09 -11.93 -4.70
CA ARG A 193 11.24 -12.43 -5.79
C ARG A 193 12.06 -13.10 -6.90
N LEU A 194 13.24 -12.56 -7.24
CA LEU A 194 14.13 -13.12 -8.26
C LEU A 194 14.90 -14.36 -7.76
N GLY A 195 14.72 -14.78 -6.50
CA GLY A 195 15.49 -15.86 -5.88
C GLY A 195 16.86 -15.45 -5.38
N ASN A 196 17.18 -14.15 -5.37
CA ASN A 196 18.45 -13.59 -4.92
C ASN A 196 18.44 -13.34 -3.40
N GLU A 197 18.10 -14.37 -2.62
CA GLU A 197 17.82 -14.22 -1.19
C GLU A 197 18.99 -13.66 -0.38
N ASP A 198 20.23 -14.06 -0.68
CA ASP A 198 21.40 -13.63 0.08
C ASP A 198 21.68 -12.14 -0.11
N SER A 199 21.53 -11.65 -1.34
CA SER A 199 21.64 -10.21 -1.66
C SER A 199 20.53 -9.41 -0.99
N ALA A 200 19.29 -9.91 -1.01
CA ALA A 200 18.16 -9.29 -0.34
C ALA A 200 18.36 -9.20 1.19
N LYS A 201 18.87 -10.28 1.81
CA LYS A 201 19.18 -10.32 3.26
C LYS A 201 20.29 -9.34 3.61
N GLU A 202 21.34 -9.28 2.81
CA GLU A 202 22.46 -8.37 3.01
C GLU A 202 22.01 -6.91 2.91
N ARG A 203 21.19 -6.57 1.90
CA ARG A 203 20.63 -5.24 1.73
C ARG A 203 19.77 -4.81 2.92
N LEU A 204 18.84 -5.66 3.36
CA LEU A 204 18.05 -5.37 4.57
C LEU A 204 18.94 -5.15 5.80
N ARG A 205 19.95 -5.99 6.00
CA ARG A 205 20.90 -5.83 7.12
C ARG A 205 21.67 -4.51 7.04
N ALA A 206 22.10 -4.10 5.85
CA ALA A 206 22.81 -2.85 5.64
C ALA A 206 21.94 -1.62 6.00
N ILE A 207 20.63 -1.67 5.72
CA ILE A 207 19.66 -0.64 6.16
C ILE A 207 19.67 -0.53 7.69
N PHE A 208 19.50 -1.65 8.39
CA PHE A 208 19.40 -1.66 9.86
C PHE A 208 20.70 -1.25 10.56
N ARG A 209 21.85 -1.46 9.92
CA ARG A 209 23.17 -1.10 10.46
C ARG A 209 23.65 0.29 10.04
N ASN A 210 22.88 1.01 9.21
CA ASN A 210 23.31 2.25 8.56
C ASN A 210 24.61 2.08 7.75
N GLU A 211 24.85 0.89 7.21
CA GLU A 211 26.05 0.52 6.42
C GLU A 211 25.84 0.77 4.91
N VAL A 212 24.72 1.36 4.51
CA VAL A 212 24.40 1.59 3.09
C VAL A 212 25.36 2.62 2.50
N GLU A 213 26.30 2.17 1.67
CA GLU A 213 27.09 3.06 0.82
C GLU A 213 26.14 3.86 -0.08
N LYS A 214 26.31 5.19 -0.11
CA LYS A 214 25.43 6.16 -0.80
C LYS A 214 25.37 6.03 -2.33
N HIS A 215 25.88 4.94 -2.90
CA HIS A 215 26.16 4.82 -4.33
C HIS A 215 25.52 3.62 -5.03
N GLN A 216 24.60 2.90 -4.39
CA GLN A 216 23.94 1.78 -5.06
C GLN A 216 22.42 1.88 -5.01
N ILE A 217 21.85 2.29 -6.13
CA ILE A 217 20.50 1.96 -6.54
C ILE A 217 20.58 1.48 -7.97
N TYR A 218 19.87 0.40 -8.24
CA TYR A 218 19.58 -0.04 -9.58
C TYR A 218 18.10 0.28 -9.84
N TRP A 219 17.85 1.25 -10.70
CA TRP A 219 16.66 1.28 -11.55
C TRP A 219 17.21 1.19 -12.97
N ASP A 220 17.20 0.01 -13.57
CA ASP A 220 17.64 -0.11 -14.96
C ASP A 220 16.51 0.34 -15.88
N ARG A 221 16.74 1.52 -16.47
CA ARG A 221 16.54 1.88 -17.89
C ARG A 221 15.47 1.11 -18.67
N LEU A 222 14.41 1.82 -19.08
CA LEU A 222 13.89 1.63 -20.43
C LEU A 222 14.91 2.22 -21.42
N THR A 223 15.69 1.36 -22.06
CA THR A 223 16.25 1.67 -23.38
C THR A 223 15.14 1.57 -24.42
N ASP A 224 14.88 2.72 -25.05
CA ASP A 224 14.34 2.92 -26.40
C ASP A 224 13.14 2.08 -26.84
N TYR A 225 11.93 2.65 -26.79
CA TYR A 225 11.01 2.54 -27.92
C TYR A 225 10.28 3.87 -28.18
N LEU A 226 10.61 4.41 -29.35
CA LEU A 226 9.78 5.28 -30.19
C LEU A 226 8.43 4.61 -30.51
#